data_AF-A0A3B0Q0C6-F1
#
_entry.id   AF-A0A3B0Q0C6-F1
#
_cell.length_a   1.000
_cell.length_b   1.000
_cell.length_c   1.000
_cell.angle_alpha   90.00
_cell.angle_beta   90.00
_cell.angle_gamma   90.00
#
_symmetry.space_group_name_H-M   'P 1'
#
loop_
_entity.id
_entity.type
_entity.pdbx_description
1 polymer ?
#
loop_
_entity_poly.entity_id
_entity_poly.type
_entity_poly.pdbx_seq_one_letter_code
_entity_poly.pdbx_strand_id
1 'polypeptide(L)' 'MQTSFLLKLLFTIIIINRLINFVLCIHTYYILTKTEFNKIYPIIDTITAILLISPLTIILFLIAYQKNELAFE' A
#
# COMPACT_ATOMS: atom_id res chain seq x y z
N MET A 1 18.49 -29.51 1.78
CA MET A 1 18.62 -28.50 2.88
C MET A 1 18.45 -27.06 2.37
N GLN A 2 19.10 -26.68 1.27
CA GLN A 2 19.03 -25.32 0.67
C GLN A 2 17.63 -24.89 0.20
N THR A 3 16.85 -25.79 -0.41
CA THR A 3 15.48 -25.50 -0.90
C THR A 3 14.52 -25.09 0.23
N SER A 4 14.64 -25.71 1.40
CA SER A 4 13.82 -25.38 2.57
C SER A 4 14.14 -24.00 3.15
N PHE A 5 15.39 -23.56 3.06
CA PHE A 5 15.79 -22.22 3.48
C PHE A 5 15.24 -21.15 2.52
N LEU A 6 15.38 -21.38 1.21
CA LEU A 6 14.90 -20.44 0.18
C LEU A 6 13.37 -20.24 0.26
N LEU A 7 12.62 -21.31 0.53
CA LEU A 7 11.17 -21.23 0.72
C LEU A 7 10.78 -20.39 1.95
N LYS A 8 11.49 -20.57 3.08
CA LYS A 8 11.30 -19.78 4.30
C LYS A 8 11.62 -18.30 4.08
N LEU A 9 12.68 -18.01 3.33
CA LEU A 9 13.06 -16.66 2.97
C LEU A 9 11.98 -15.98 2.12
N LEU A 10 11.52 -16.64 1.05
CA LEU A 10 10.44 -16.13 0.19
C LEU A 10 9.17 -15.86 0.99
N PHE A 11 8.78 -16.78 1.87
CA PHE A 11 7.61 -16.61 2.71
C PHE A 11 7.74 -15.40 3.65
N THR A 12 8.93 -15.20 4.23
CA THR A 12 9.21 -14.05 5.10
C THR A 12 9.13 -12.74 4.32
N ILE A 13 9.68 -12.69 3.11
CA ILE A 13 9.61 -11.51 2.23
C ILE A 13 8.16 -11.17 1.89
N ILE A 14 7.34 -12.17 1.57
CA ILE A 14 5.92 -11.96 1.26
C ILE A 14 5.19 -11.39 2.48
N ILE A 15 5.42 -11.93 3.68
CA ILE A 15 4.79 -11.42 4.92
C ILE A 15 5.18 -9.97 5.19
N ILE A 16 6.47 -9.64 5.12
CA ILE A 16 6.94 -8.27 5.37
C ILE A 16 6.33 -7.31 4.36
N ASN A 17 6.32 -7.69 3.08
CA ASN A 17 5.72 -6.89 2.01
C ASN A 17 4.22 -6.64 2.27
N ARG A 18 3.48 -7.66 2.72
CA ARG A 18 2.07 -7.51 3.09
C ARG A 18 1.86 -6.56 4.26
N LEU A 19 2.74 -6.62 5.26
CA LEU A 19 2.63 -5.75 6.44
C LEU A 19 2.89 -4.29 6.07
N ILE A 20 3.87 -4.03 5.20
CA ILE A 20 4.14 -2.69 4.65
C ILE A 20 2.93 -2.17 3.87
N ASN A 21 2.41 -2.95 2.92
CA ASN A 21 1.24 -2.54 2.12
C ASN A 21 0.01 -2.26 2.99
N PHE A 22 -0.20 -3.05 4.05
CA PHE A 22 -1.31 -2.84 4.98
C PHE A 22 -1.21 -1.47 5.68
N VAL A 23 -0.01 -1.10 6.15
CA VAL A 23 0.23 0.21 6.77
C VAL A 23 0.03 1.34 5.75
N LEU A 24 0.54 1.17 4.52
CA LEU A 24 0.36 2.15 3.45
C LEU A 24 -1.12 2.36 3.14
N CYS A 25 -1.91 1.29 3.00
CA CYS A 25 -3.35 1.41 2.76
C CYS A 25 -4.07 2.16 3.86
N ILE A 26 -3.81 1.84 5.14
CA ILE A 26 -4.42 2.57 6.26
C ILE A 26 -4.09 4.06 6.16
N HIS A 27 -2.85 4.39 5.82
CA HIS A 27 -2.41 5.76 5.69
C HIS A 27 -3.05 6.48 4.48
N THR A 28 -3.18 5.81 3.33
CA THR A 28 -3.90 6.32 2.15
C THR A 28 -5.35 6.64 2.48
N TYR A 29 -6.04 5.76 3.23
CA TYR A 29 -7.40 6.04 3.74
C TYR A 29 -7.43 7.24 4.69
N TYR A 30 -6.49 7.32 5.63
CA TYR A 30 -6.41 8.43 6.57
C TYR A 30 -6.24 9.78 5.87
N ILE A 31 -5.36 9.86 4.87
CA ILE A 31 -5.16 11.06 4.06
C ILE A 31 -6.44 11.42 3.31
N LEU A 32 -7.02 10.45 2.58
CA LEU A 32 -8.14 10.72 1.69
C LEU A 32 -9.49 10.87 2.40
N THR A 33 -9.58 10.50 3.69
CA THR A 33 -10.73 10.84 4.53
C THR A 33 -10.70 12.29 5.02
N LYS A 34 -9.52 12.90 5.09
CA LYS A 34 -9.33 14.30 5.47
C LYS A 34 -9.37 15.28 4.31
N THR A 35 -9.35 14.78 3.08
CA THR A 35 -9.39 15.60 1.87
C THR A 35 -10.68 15.34 1.10
N GLU A 36 -11.14 16.31 0.31
CA GLU A 36 -12.34 16.14 -0.53
C GLU A 36 -12.06 15.30 -1.80
N PHE A 37 -10.86 14.75 -1.92
CA PHE A 37 -10.45 14.00 -3.10
C PHE A 37 -11.14 12.65 -3.23
N ASN A 38 -11.18 12.18 -4.47
CA ASN A 38 -11.93 11.00 -4.88
C ASN A 38 -11.65 9.76 -4.02
N LYS A 39 -12.68 9.26 -3.34
CA LYS A 39 -12.62 8.08 -2.44
C LYS A 39 -12.43 6.74 -3.15
N ILE A 40 -12.21 6.76 -4.47
CA ILE A 40 -11.89 5.58 -5.29
C ILE A 40 -10.43 5.14 -5.10
N TYR A 41 -9.48 6.07 -4.96
CA TYR A 41 -8.05 5.73 -4.80
C TYR A 41 -7.73 4.79 -3.62
N PRO A 42 -8.27 4.97 -2.40
CA PRO A 42 -7.99 4.07 -1.28
C PRO A 42 -8.64 2.69 -1.47
N ILE A 43 -9.76 2.61 -2.20
CA ILE A 43 -10.38 1.32 -2.58
C ILE A 43 -9.48 0.58 -3.57
N ILE A 44 -8.97 1.26 -4.60
CA ILE A 44 -8.02 0.67 -5.55
C ILE A 44 -6.74 0.26 -4.83
N ASP A 45 -6.25 1.07 -3.89
CA ASP A 45 -5.06 0.79 -3.08
C ASP A 45 -5.22 -0.50 -2.26
N THR A 46 -6.39 -0.71 -1.68
CA THR A 46 -6.71 -1.95 -0.96
C THR A 46 -6.72 -3.15 -1.89
N ILE A 47 -7.33 -3.01 -3.09
CA ILE A 47 -7.41 -4.09 -4.07
C ILE A 47 -6.00 -4.48 -4.56
N THR A 48 -5.15 -3.50 -4.88
CA THR A 48 -3.77 -3.75 -5.34
C THR A 48 -2.91 -4.36 -4.24
N ALA A 49 -3.07 -3.90 -2.99
CA ALA A 49 -2.42 -4.49 -1.83
C ALA A 49 -2.84 -5.96 -1.63
N ILE A 50 -4.14 -6.28 -1.80
CA ILE A 50 -4.67 -7.65 -1.71
C ILE A 50 -4.11 -8.54 -2.83
N LEU A 51 -4.04 -8.05 -4.07
CA LEU A 51 -3.58 -8.80 -5.24
C LEU A 51 -2.05 -9.00 -5.30
N LEU A 52 -1.30 -8.62 -4.26
CA LEU A 52 0.17 -8.71 -4.20
C LEU A 52 0.88 -7.85 -5.28
N ILE A 53 0.21 -6.82 -5.79
CA ILE A 53 0.80 -5.90 -6.76
C ILE A 53 1.40 -4.70 -6.01
N SER A 54 2.34 -4.98 -5.10
CA SER A 54 2.92 -4.02 -4.16
C SER A 54 3.42 -2.71 -4.79
N PRO A 55 4.04 -2.70 -6.00
CA PRO A 55 4.46 -1.45 -6.62
C PRO A 55 3.31 -0.49 -6.89
N LEU A 56 2.10 -0.99 -7.20
CA LEU A 56 0.93 -0.14 -7.41
C LEU A 56 0.45 0.51 -6.12
N THR A 57 0.52 -0.20 -4.98
CA THR A 57 0.16 0.34 -3.66
C THR A 57 1.05 1.54 -3.31
N ILE A 58 2.35 1.45 -3.61
CA ILE A 58 3.29 2.56 -3.38
C ILE A 58 2.95 3.77 -4.26
N ILE A 59 2.61 3.54 -5.55
CA ILE A 59 2.22 4.63 -6.46
C ILE A 59 0.94 5.32 -5.98
N LEU A 60 -0.06 4.56 -5.55
CA LEU A 60 -1.32 5.11 -5.05
C LEU A 60 -1.13 5.90 -3.75
N PHE A 61 -0.27 5.41 -2.87
CA PHE A 61 0.15 6.15 -1.67
C PHE A 61 0.81 7.49 -2.04
N LEU A 62 1.74 7.51 -3.01
CA LEU A 62 2.38 8.75 -3.47
C LEU A 62 1.37 9.74 -4.03
N ILE A 63 0.39 9.28 -4.81
CA ILE A 63 -0.69 10.11 -5.34
C ILE A 63 -1.54 10.69 -4.20
N ALA A 64 -1.88 9.87 -3.20
CA ALA A 64 -2.63 10.33 -2.03
C ALA A 64 -1.86 11.39 -1.26
N TYR A 65 -0.55 11.20 -1.07
CA TYR A 65 0.32 12.15 -0.39
C TYR A 65 0.41 13.48 -1.13
N GLN A 66 0.63 13.48 -2.45
CA GLN A 66 0.61 14.72 -3.26
C GLN A 66 -0.74 15.44 -3.18
N LYS A 67 -1.84 14.69 -3.20
CA LYS A 67 -3.18 15.26 -3.01
C LYS A 67 -3.34 15.87 -1.63
N ASN A 68 -2.79 15.26 -0.58
CA ASN A 68 -2.79 15.84 0.75
C ASN A 68 -2.11 17.21 0.77
N GLU A 69 -0.91 17.31 0.22
CA GLU A 69 -0.16 18.57 0.15
C GLU A 69 -0.99 19.66 -0.55
N LEU A 70 -1.61 19.34 -1.70
CA LEU A 70 -2.48 20.28 -2.42
C LEU A 70 -3.75 20.72 -1.67
N ALA A 71 -4.22 19.96 -0.68
CA ALA A 71 -5.39 20.33 0.11
C ALA A 71 -5.05 21.19 1.33
N PHE A 72 -3.79 21.17 1.77
CA PHE A 72 -3.35 21.82 3.01
C PHE A 72 -2.30 22.94 2.77
N GLU A 73 -1.84 23.13 1.54
CA GLU A 73 -1.27 24.38 1.02
C GLU A 73 -2.35 25.34 0.52
#